data_AF-A0A7G2CFH3-F1
#
_entry.id   AF-A0A7G2CFH3-F1
#
_cell.length_a   1.000
_cell.length_b   1.000
_cell.length_c   1.000
_cell.angle_alpha   90.00
_cell.angle_beta   90.00
_cell.angle_gamma   90.00
#
_symmetry.space_group_name_H-M   'P 1'
#
loop_
_entity.id
_entity.type
_entity.pdbx_description
1 polymer ?
#
loop_
_entity_poly.entity_id
_entity_poly.type
_entity_poly.pdbx_seq_one_letter_code
_entity_poly.pdbx_strand_id
1 'polypeptide(L)'
;MGFQASDPSTDFRGGGLLSLQQLCYLATHYPTAWTKMAGGDFLLAAAGINISMRLITLLGLNTRKNVLNAQLPPTYTRVTARVQLGTCLTDPPLESENENSKDAVALRRLNEVYCVYLELLFREWQKSDKNILTFNTLLMETYEEAERLLCLAPSVEQFRVLALEQ
;
A
#
# COMPACT_ATOMS: atom_id res chain seq x y z
N MET A 1 12.26 -9.42 9.59
CA MET A 1 10.97 -8.73 9.33
C MET A 1 11.13 -7.27 8.92
N GLY A 2 12.23 -6.58 9.23
CA GLY A 2 12.50 -5.24 8.69
C GLY A 2 11.87 -4.07 9.47
N PHE A 3 11.66 -4.24 10.78
CA PHE A 3 11.37 -3.11 11.68
C PHE A 3 12.63 -2.24 11.85
N GLN A 4 12.46 -0.93 12.01
CA GLN A 4 13.55 0.03 12.12
C GLN A 4 14.01 0.21 13.57
N ALA A 5 13.10 0.09 14.54
CA ALA A 5 13.42 0.17 15.96
C ALA A 5 13.59 -1.21 16.60
N SER A 6 14.31 -1.24 17.72
CA SER A 6 14.43 -2.44 18.57
C SER A 6 13.09 -2.84 19.20
N ASP A 7 12.21 -1.87 19.45
CA ASP A 7 10.81 -2.07 19.83
C ASP A 7 9.90 -1.80 18.62
N PRO A 8 9.37 -2.87 17.97
CA PRO A 8 8.51 -2.76 16.80
C PRO A 8 7.24 -1.92 17.02
N SER A 9 6.76 -1.79 18.26
CA SER A 9 5.55 -0.99 18.54
C SER A 9 5.75 0.48 18.18
N THR A 10 7.01 0.95 18.22
CA THR A 10 7.36 2.34 17.99
C THR A 10 7.40 2.72 16.51
N ASP A 11 7.56 1.75 15.60
CA ASP A 11 7.50 1.96 14.15
C ASP A 11 6.08 2.38 13.69
N PHE A 12 5.04 1.92 14.40
CA PHE A 12 3.65 2.19 14.06
C PHE A 12 3.16 3.59 14.48
N ARG A 13 4.02 4.47 15.03
CA ARG A 13 3.62 5.85 15.41
C ARG A 13 3.12 6.68 14.22
N GLY A 14 3.62 6.40 13.01
CA GLY A 14 3.16 7.02 11.77
C GLY A 14 1.90 6.36 11.22
N GLY A 15 2.00 5.08 10.84
CA GLY A 15 0.94 4.31 10.18
C GLY A 15 -0.22 3.84 11.07
N GLY A 16 -0.04 3.89 12.39
CA GLY A 16 -1.03 3.48 13.38
C GLY A 16 -1.48 2.03 13.23
N LEU A 17 -2.64 1.74 13.84
CA LEU A 17 -3.26 0.42 13.83
C LEU A 17 -3.55 -0.10 12.41
N LEU A 18 -3.89 0.78 11.46
CA LEU A 18 -4.17 0.38 10.08
C LEU A 18 -2.98 -0.34 9.44
N SER A 19 -1.77 0.22 9.59
CA SER A 19 -0.56 -0.39 9.00
C SER A 19 -0.21 -1.75 9.61
N LEU A 20 -0.50 -1.95 10.90
CA LEU A 20 -0.38 -3.25 11.55
C LEU A 20 -1.43 -4.24 11.00
N GLN A 21 -2.69 -3.81 10.91
CA GLN A 21 -3.76 -4.65 10.37
C GLN A 21 -3.49 -5.06 8.92
N GLN A 22 -2.91 -4.18 8.11
CA GLN A 22 -2.51 -4.46 6.74
C GLN A 22 -1.36 -5.48 6.65
N LEU A 23 -0.34 -5.37 7.51
CA LEU A 23 0.70 -6.41 7.61
C LEU A 23 0.11 -7.77 8.03
N CYS A 24 -0.77 -7.78 9.02
CA CYS A 24 -1.46 -9.01 9.44
C CYS A 24 -2.36 -9.57 8.33
N TYR A 25 -3.03 -8.70 7.56
CA TYR A 25 -3.85 -9.09 6.42
C TYR A 25 -3.01 -9.83 5.38
N LEU A 26 -1.86 -9.27 5.01
CA LEU A 26 -0.90 -9.90 4.09
C LEU A 26 -0.43 -11.25 4.62
N ALA A 27 -0.02 -11.33 5.89
CA ALA A 27 0.45 -12.58 6.50
C ALA A 27 -0.63 -13.68 6.48
N THR A 28 -1.89 -13.29 6.67
CA THR A 28 -3.02 -14.23 6.77
C THR A 28 -3.53 -14.67 5.38
N HIS A 29 -3.66 -13.74 4.43
CA HIS A 29 -4.30 -14.01 3.14
C HIS A 29 -3.29 -14.38 2.04
N TYR A 30 -2.04 -13.93 2.17
CA TYR A 30 -0.97 -14.19 1.22
C TYR A 30 0.28 -14.78 1.89
N PRO A 31 0.16 -15.92 2.61
CA PRO A 31 1.25 -16.48 3.40
C PRO A 31 2.50 -16.80 2.56
N THR A 32 2.33 -17.22 1.31
CA THR A 32 3.46 -17.47 0.40
C THR A 32 4.22 -16.18 0.06
N ALA A 33 3.52 -15.08 -0.22
CA ALA A 33 4.14 -13.79 -0.47
C ALA A 33 4.82 -13.26 0.79
N TRP A 34 4.13 -13.36 1.93
CA TRP A 34 4.68 -13.01 3.25
C TRP A 34 6.00 -13.72 3.53
N THR A 35 6.05 -15.04 3.40
CA THR A 35 7.27 -15.82 3.69
C THR A 35 8.44 -15.39 2.80
N LYS A 36 8.18 -15.16 1.50
CA LYS A 36 9.22 -14.68 0.57
C LYS A 36 9.76 -13.30 0.96
N MET A 37 8.88 -12.38 1.33
CA MET A 37 9.26 -11.01 1.72
C MET A 37 9.94 -10.97 3.10
N ALA A 38 9.43 -11.73 4.07
CA ALA A 38 9.90 -11.70 5.45
C ALA A 38 11.22 -12.47 5.65
N GLY A 39 11.51 -13.44 4.78
CA GLY A 39 12.69 -14.30 4.85
C GLY A 39 13.93 -13.78 4.13
N GLY A 40 13.85 -12.61 3.46
CA GLY A 40 14.93 -12.04 2.66
C GLY A 40 15.55 -10.77 3.24
N ASP A 41 16.25 -10.05 2.37
CA ASP A 41 16.87 -8.73 2.60
C ASP A 41 15.89 -7.56 2.48
N PHE A 42 14.63 -7.83 2.15
CA PHE A 42 13.60 -6.82 2.00
C PHE A 42 13.11 -6.31 3.36
N LEU A 43 13.04 -4.99 3.51
CA LEU A 43 12.54 -4.34 4.73
C LEU A 43 11.01 -4.35 4.80
N LEU A 44 10.41 -5.54 4.85
CA LEU A 44 8.96 -5.76 4.77
C LEU A 44 8.14 -4.83 5.68
N ALA A 45 8.46 -4.76 6.98
CA ALA A 45 7.68 -3.95 7.91
C ALA A 45 7.80 -2.44 7.61
N ALA A 46 9.02 -1.93 7.39
CA ALA A 46 9.21 -0.53 7.01
C ALA A 46 8.53 -0.17 5.68
N ALA A 47 8.65 -1.03 4.67
CA ALA A 47 7.99 -0.89 3.38
C ALA A 47 6.47 -0.84 3.53
N GLY A 48 5.92 -1.81 4.27
CA GLY A 48 4.49 -1.89 4.56
C GLY A 48 3.97 -0.63 5.24
N ILE A 49 4.61 -0.18 6.31
CA ILE A 49 4.18 1.04 7.02
C ILE A 49 4.21 2.26 6.10
N ASN A 50 5.24 2.39 5.25
CA ASN A 50 5.34 3.49 4.30
C ASN A 50 4.22 3.45 3.23
N ILE A 51 3.89 2.26 2.72
CA ILE A 51 2.77 2.09 1.77
C ILE A 51 1.43 2.43 2.43
N SER A 52 1.19 2.00 3.67
CA SER A 52 -0.01 2.40 4.43
C SER A 52 -0.11 3.92 4.50
N MET A 53 0.99 4.60 4.84
CA MET A 53 1.03 6.06 4.89
C MET A 53 0.78 6.69 3.52
N ARG A 54 1.33 6.13 2.44
CA ARG A 54 1.08 6.57 1.07
C ARG A 54 -0.41 6.51 0.73
N LEU A 55 -1.08 5.39 1.02
CA LEU A 55 -2.50 5.20 0.74
C LEU A 55 -3.39 6.16 1.54
N ILE A 56 -3.10 6.36 2.84
CA ILE A 56 -3.84 7.33 3.68
C ILE A 56 -3.66 8.74 3.12
N THR A 57 -2.45 9.12 2.70
CA THR A 57 -2.22 10.44 2.10
C THR A 57 -2.94 10.59 0.76
N LEU A 58 -2.91 9.56 -0.11
CA LEU A 58 -3.59 9.56 -1.40
C LEU A 58 -5.12 9.73 -1.25
N LEU A 59 -5.71 9.07 -0.24
CA LEU A 59 -7.13 9.23 0.10
C LEU A 59 -7.47 10.61 0.71
N GLY A 60 -6.46 11.35 1.15
CA GLY A 60 -6.63 12.62 1.87
C GLY A 60 -7.12 12.43 3.32
N LEU A 61 -6.88 11.27 3.93
CA LEU A 61 -7.31 10.94 5.29
C LEU A 61 -6.32 11.42 6.36
N ASN A 62 -5.08 11.75 5.97
CA ASN A 62 -4.12 12.32 6.89
C ASN A 62 -4.16 13.84 6.86
N THR A 63 -4.73 14.45 7.90
CA THR A 63 -4.76 15.90 8.08
C THR A 63 -3.50 16.45 8.77
N ARG A 64 -2.61 15.58 9.27
CA ARG A 64 -1.32 15.97 9.87
C ARG A 64 -0.20 15.88 8.85
N LYS A 65 0.82 16.74 8.95
CA LYS A 65 2.05 16.61 8.17
C LYS A 65 2.77 15.31 8.58
N ASN A 66 2.75 14.30 7.71
CA ASN A 66 3.64 13.15 7.83
C ASN A 66 4.90 13.35 6.96
N VAL A 67 5.89 12.46 7.08
CA VAL A 67 7.16 12.55 6.35
C VAL A 67 6.95 12.63 4.84
N LEU A 68 5.96 11.91 4.32
CA LEU A 68 5.60 12.00 2.92
C LEU A 68 5.07 13.40 2.63
N ASN A 69 4.11 13.95 3.39
CA ASN A 69 3.49 15.26 3.10
C ASN A 69 4.47 16.41 2.85
N ALA A 70 5.66 16.40 3.47
CA ALA A 70 6.68 17.43 3.25
C ALA A 70 7.44 17.27 1.91
N GLN A 71 7.51 16.05 1.38
CA GLN A 71 8.23 15.70 0.15
C GLN A 71 7.36 15.77 -1.10
N LEU A 72 6.07 16.03 -0.92
CA LEU A 72 5.06 15.85 -1.95
C LEU A 72 4.62 17.20 -2.52
N PRO A 73 4.48 17.32 -3.86
CA PRO A 73 4.02 18.56 -4.49
C PRO A 73 2.66 19.03 -3.94
N PRO A 74 2.33 20.33 -3.99
CA PRO A 74 0.99 20.81 -3.59
C PRO A 74 -0.16 20.17 -4.40
N THR A 75 0.13 19.68 -5.60
CA THR A 75 -0.77 18.94 -6.50
C THR A 75 -0.76 17.43 -6.27
N TYR A 76 -0.16 16.97 -5.17
CA TYR A 76 0.18 15.58 -4.91
C TYR A 76 -1.00 14.59 -4.92
N THR A 77 -2.23 15.09 -4.80
CA THR A 77 -3.36 14.30 -5.30
C THR A 77 -3.31 14.33 -6.83
N ARG A 78 -2.71 13.33 -7.49
CA ARG A 78 -3.15 13.00 -8.85
C ARG A 78 -4.65 12.72 -8.70
N VAL A 79 -5.48 13.74 -8.98
CA VAL A 79 -6.90 13.75 -8.63
C VAL A 79 -7.56 12.49 -9.16
N THR A 80 -7.16 12.09 -10.37
CA THR A 80 -7.54 10.83 -11.01
C THR A 80 -7.19 9.60 -10.17
N ALA A 81 -5.96 9.47 -9.65
CA ALA A 81 -5.57 8.31 -8.82
C ALA A 81 -6.34 8.27 -7.50
N ARG A 82 -6.60 9.42 -6.87
CA ARG A 82 -7.43 9.51 -5.66
C ARG A 82 -8.88 9.11 -5.94
N VAL A 83 -9.46 9.65 -7.00
CA VAL A 83 -10.84 9.30 -7.42
C VAL A 83 -10.90 7.83 -7.75
N GLN A 84 -9.95 7.30 -8.53
CA GLN A 84 -9.94 5.91 -8.94
C GLN A 84 -9.71 4.96 -7.77
N LEU A 85 -8.86 5.31 -6.80
CA LEU A 85 -8.77 4.57 -5.54
C LEU A 85 -10.13 4.56 -4.83
N GLY A 86 -10.74 5.74 -4.65
CA GLY A 86 -12.07 5.84 -4.04
C GLY A 86 -13.10 4.96 -4.75
N THR A 87 -13.16 5.03 -6.08
CA THR A 87 -14.00 4.18 -6.92
C THR A 87 -13.71 2.71 -6.69
N CYS A 88 -12.46 2.26 -6.73
CA CYS A 88 -12.11 0.86 -6.47
C CYS A 88 -12.59 0.41 -5.08
N LEU A 89 -12.46 1.26 -4.07
CA LEU A 89 -12.92 0.94 -2.70
C LEU A 89 -14.45 0.89 -2.58
N THR A 90 -15.18 1.70 -3.35
CA THR A 90 -16.63 1.85 -3.24
C THR A 90 -17.44 1.25 -4.39
N ASP A 91 -16.79 0.66 -5.40
CA ASP A 91 -17.44 0.00 -6.55
C ASP A 91 -18.53 -0.94 -6.04
N PRO A 92 -19.79 -0.84 -6.46
CA PRO A 92 -20.90 -1.19 -5.61
C PRO A 92 -20.80 -2.66 -5.16
N PRO A 93 -20.81 -2.95 -3.85
CA PRO A 93 -21.23 -4.24 -3.38
C PRO A 93 -22.64 -4.46 -3.93
N LEU A 94 -22.93 -5.65 -4.46
CA LEU A 94 -24.28 -6.03 -4.90
C LEU A 94 -25.30 -5.53 -3.86
N GLU A 95 -26.42 -4.96 -4.33
CA GLU A 95 -27.41 -4.18 -3.55
C GLU A 95 -27.98 -4.85 -2.28
N SER A 96 -27.59 -6.09 -1.98
CA SER A 96 -28.00 -6.90 -0.84
C SER A 96 -27.13 -6.79 0.42
N GLU A 97 -26.04 -6.02 0.44
CA GLU A 97 -25.12 -6.00 1.58
C GLU A 97 -25.46 -4.93 2.64
N ASN A 98 -25.48 -5.34 3.91
CA ASN A 98 -25.72 -4.45 5.06
C ASN A 98 -24.58 -3.40 5.22
N GLU A 99 -24.83 -2.27 5.89
CA GLU A 99 -23.83 -1.19 6.05
C GLU A 99 -22.51 -1.68 6.70
N ASN A 100 -22.59 -2.56 7.70
CA ASN A 100 -21.39 -3.16 8.31
C ASN A 100 -20.57 -4.01 7.32
N SER A 101 -21.21 -4.63 6.32
CA SER A 101 -20.59 -5.40 5.25
C SER A 101 -19.90 -4.47 4.26
N LYS A 102 -20.49 -3.31 3.95
CA LYS A 102 -19.89 -2.32 3.04
C LYS A 102 -18.57 -1.76 3.58
N ASP A 103 -18.52 -1.41 4.86
CA ASP A 103 -17.29 -0.94 5.50
C ASP A 103 -16.23 -2.05 5.53
N ALA A 104 -16.65 -3.30 5.77
CA ALA A 104 -15.76 -4.46 5.70
C ALA A 104 -15.23 -4.71 4.28
N VAL A 105 -16.05 -4.49 3.24
CA VAL A 105 -15.65 -4.62 1.83
C VAL A 105 -14.66 -3.53 1.44
N ALA A 106 -14.93 -2.26 1.76
CA ALA A 106 -14.02 -1.16 1.44
C ALA A 106 -12.65 -1.35 2.14
N LEU A 107 -12.65 -1.75 3.41
CA LEU A 107 -11.41 -2.05 4.14
C LEU A 107 -10.67 -3.24 3.55
N ARG A 108 -11.38 -4.31 3.16
CA ARG A 108 -10.78 -5.46 2.47
C ARG A 108 -10.12 -5.04 1.16
N ARG A 109 -10.82 -4.26 0.34
CA ARG A 109 -10.30 -3.74 -0.94
C ARG A 109 -9.09 -2.82 -0.73
N LEU A 110 -9.08 -2.01 0.32
CA LEU A 110 -7.90 -1.22 0.68
C LEU A 110 -6.71 -2.10 1.06
N ASN A 111 -6.95 -3.20 1.78
CA ASN A 111 -5.91 -4.17 2.10
C ASN A 111 -5.39 -4.91 0.85
N GLU A 112 -6.26 -5.17 -0.13
CA GLU A 112 -5.85 -5.74 -1.42
C GLU A 112 -4.95 -4.78 -2.20
N VAL A 113 -5.34 -3.50 -2.32
CA VAL A 113 -4.50 -2.46 -2.94
C VAL A 113 -3.15 -2.35 -2.23
N TYR A 114 -3.14 -2.38 -0.90
CA TYR A 114 -1.92 -2.43 -0.10
C TYR A 114 -1.02 -3.61 -0.46
N CYS A 115 -1.59 -4.82 -0.59
CA CYS A 115 -0.83 -6.01 -0.96
C CYS A 115 -0.21 -5.85 -2.36
N VAL A 116 -0.96 -5.33 -3.33
CA VAL A 116 -0.45 -5.07 -4.69
C VAL A 116 0.72 -4.08 -4.69
N TYR A 117 0.62 -2.97 -3.94
CA TYR A 117 1.72 -2.01 -3.79
C TYR A 117 2.99 -2.68 -3.24
N LEU A 118 2.83 -3.53 -2.21
CA LEU A 118 3.95 -4.17 -1.54
C LEU A 118 4.59 -5.27 -2.39
N GLU A 119 3.78 -6.06 -3.10
CA GLU A 119 4.25 -7.05 -4.07
C GLU A 119 4.99 -6.39 -5.23
N LEU A 120 4.49 -5.26 -5.75
CA LEU A 120 5.15 -4.47 -6.77
C LEU A 120 6.51 -3.96 -6.28
N LEU A 121 6.56 -3.33 -5.10
CA LEU A 121 7.80 -2.85 -4.50
C LEU A 121 8.80 -3.98 -4.27
N PHE A 122 8.34 -5.12 -3.77
CA PHE A 122 9.17 -6.29 -3.55
C PHE A 122 9.75 -6.82 -4.87
N ARG A 123 8.94 -6.87 -5.94
CA ARG A 123 9.41 -7.26 -7.27
C ARG A 123 10.52 -6.33 -7.77
N GLU A 124 10.34 -5.03 -7.66
CA GLU A 124 11.34 -4.06 -8.10
C GLU A 124 12.59 -4.08 -7.20
N TRP A 125 12.44 -4.35 -5.89
CA TRP A 125 13.58 -4.60 -5.00
C TRP A 125 14.37 -5.85 -5.40
N GLN A 126 13.71 -6.94 -5.82
CA GLN A 126 14.43 -8.13 -6.28
C GLN A 126 15.17 -7.91 -7.60
N LYS A 127 14.74 -6.96 -8.44
CA LYS A 127 15.41 -6.58 -9.69
C LYS A 127 16.51 -5.54 -9.49
N SER A 128 16.53 -4.84 -8.36
CA SER A 128 17.52 -3.79 -8.08
C SER A 128 18.85 -4.36 -7.58
N ASP A 129 19.80 -3.47 -7.31
CA ASP A 129 21.06 -3.78 -6.63
C ASP A 129 20.87 -4.08 -5.13
N LYS A 130 19.64 -3.98 -4.62
CA LYS A 130 19.27 -4.16 -3.21
C LYS A 130 20.05 -3.24 -2.27
N ASN A 131 20.40 -2.06 -2.77
CA ASN A 131 21.08 -1.06 -1.98
C ASN A 131 20.09 -0.33 -1.07
N ILE A 132 20.28 -0.47 0.24
CA ILE A 132 19.43 0.18 1.22
C ILE A 132 19.45 1.72 1.12
N LEU A 133 20.55 2.30 0.63
CA LEU A 133 20.69 3.74 0.48
C LEU A 133 19.79 4.31 -0.63
N THR A 134 19.42 3.50 -1.62
CA THR A 134 18.53 3.87 -2.72
C THR A 134 17.09 3.43 -2.50
N PHE A 135 16.78 2.77 -1.38
CA PHE A 135 15.47 2.22 -1.09
C PHE A 135 14.35 3.27 -1.15
N ASN A 136 14.59 4.48 -0.62
CA ASN A 136 13.58 5.55 -0.67
C ASN A 136 13.29 6.02 -2.10
N THR A 137 14.28 6.01 -3.00
CA THR A 137 14.07 6.32 -4.42
C THR A 137 13.20 5.25 -5.07
N LEU A 138 13.55 3.98 -4.88
CA LEU A 138 12.78 2.84 -5.39
C LEU A 138 11.34 2.86 -4.88
N LEU A 139 11.15 3.21 -3.60
CA LEU A 139 9.85 3.35 -2.97
C LEU A 139 9.01 4.45 -3.64
N MET A 140 9.60 5.61 -3.93
CA MET A 140 8.92 6.71 -4.60
C MET A 140 8.56 6.38 -6.05
N GLU A 141 9.47 5.77 -6.81
CA GLU A 141 9.23 5.30 -8.17
C GLU A 141 8.09 4.27 -8.21
N THR A 142 8.10 3.34 -7.25
CA THR A 142 7.03 2.34 -7.11
C THR A 142 5.67 3.00 -6.85
N TYR A 143 5.62 4.06 -6.05
CA TYR A 143 4.37 4.79 -5.83
C TYR A 143 3.83 5.45 -7.09
N GLU A 144 4.70 6.09 -7.86
CA GLU A 144 4.31 6.77 -9.10
C GLU A 144 3.77 5.77 -10.13
N GLU A 145 4.41 4.60 -10.23
CA GLU A 145 3.98 3.53 -11.12
C GLU A 145 2.67 2.89 -10.65
N ALA A 146 2.56 2.56 -9.36
CA ALA A 146 1.33 2.01 -8.81
C ALA A 146 0.14 2.95 -9.00
N GLU A 147 0.33 4.25 -8.82
CA GLU A 147 -0.73 5.26 -9.06
C GLU A 147 -1.07 5.40 -10.54
N ARG A 148 -0.07 5.29 -11.43
CA ARG A 148 -0.31 5.29 -12.88
C ARG A 148 -1.17 4.09 -13.28
N LEU A 149 -0.85 2.90 -12.76
CA LEU A 149 -1.61 1.67 -13.01
C LEU A 149 -3.00 1.74 -12.40
N LEU A 150 -3.13 2.31 -11.20
CA LEU A 150 -4.40 2.49 -10.54
C LEU A 150 -5.34 3.39 -11.38
N CYS A 151 -4.84 4.48 -11.98
CA CYS A 151 -5.61 5.32 -12.90
C CYS A 151 -6.16 4.55 -14.13
N LEU A 152 -5.55 3.43 -14.51
CA LEU A 152 -5.97 2.61 -15.64
C LEU A 152 -6.88 1.44 -15.22
N ALA A 153 -7.01 1.19 -13.92
CA ALA A 153 -7.70 0.03 -13.38
C ALA A 153 -9.12 0.39 -12.93
N PRO A 154 -10.19 -0.16 -13.56
CA PRO A 154 -11.57 0.05 -13.14
C PRO A 154 -11.90 -0.59 -11.78
N SER A 155 -11.17 -1.63 -11.37
CA SER A 155 -11.37 -2.34 -10.10
C SER A 155 -10.04 -2.77 -9.47
N VAL A 156 -10.09 -3.26 -8.22
CA VAL A 156 -8.91 -3.78 -7.51
C VAL A 156 -8.34 -5.01 -8.21
N GLU A 157 -9.19 -5.87 -8.76
CA GLU A 157 -8.79 -7.06 -9.51
C GLU A 157 -8.02 -6.66 -10.77
N GLN A 158 -8.54 -5.70 -11.53
CA GLN A 158 -7.84 -5.22 -12.72
C GLN A 158 -6.53 -4.49 -12.36
N PHE A 159 -6.50 -3.78 -11.22
CA PHE A 159 -5.27 -3.17 -10.72
C PHE A 159 -4.21 -4.22 -10.41
N ARG A 160 -4.59 -5.32 -9.74
CA ARG A 160 -3.70 -6.45 -9.45
C ARG A 160 -3.13 -7.06 -10.73
N VAL A 161 -3.99 -7.37 -11.72
CA VAL A 161 -3.55 -7.92 -13.01
C VAL A 161 -2.56 -6.99 -13.69
N LEU A 162 -2.93 -5.70 -13.83
CA LEU A 162 -2.07 -4.70 -14.44
C LEU A 162 -0.73 -4.55 -13.72
N ALA A 163 -0.68 -4.67 -12.39
CA ALA A 163 0.55 -4.49 -11.63
C ALA A 163 1.45 -5.73 -11.63
N LEU A 164 0.87 -6.93 -11.48
CA LEU A 164 1.64 -8.13 -11.10
C LEU A 164 1.77 -9.16 -12.22
N GLU A 165 0.91 -9.14 -13.25
CA GLU A 165 0.90 -10.14 -14.33
C GLU A 165 1.58 -9.66 -15.63
N GLN A 166 2.50 -8.68 -15.51
CA GLN A 166 3.37 -8.23 -16.61
C GLN A 166 4.64 -9.06 -16.72
#